data_AF-A0A811U5C3-F1
#
_entry.id   AF-A0A811U5C3-F1
#
_cell.length_a   1.000
_cell.length_b   1.000
_cell.length_c   1.000
_cell.angle_alpha   90.00
_cell.angle_beta   90.00
_cell.angle_gamma   90.00
#
_symmetry.space_group_name_H-M   'P 1'
#
loop_
_entity.id
_entity.type
_entity.pdbx_description
1 polymer ?
#
loop_
_entity_poly.entity_id
_entity_poly.type
_entity_poly.pdbx_seq_one_letter_code
_entity_poly.pdbx_strand_id
1 'polypeptide(L)'
;MALIMKYIDSMQRYMDSHGDSRTKDWPMMSSPFPTLAVCLTYVYLVKVLGPRLMENRKPFRLQNTLIIYNAAQVIFSAWLFYECLMGGWWGYYSFRCQPVDYSDDPTTKRMVHACWWYYFSKFTEFMDTIFFVLRKRRAR
;
A
#
# COMPACT_ATOMS: atom_id res chain seq x y z
N MET A 1 -27.65 -7.92 8.51
CA MET A 1 -26.52 -8.74 9.02
C MET A 1 -26.31 -10.03 8.23
N ALA A 2 -27.32 -10.90 8.07
CA ALA A 2 -27.16 -12.17 7.34
C ALA A 2 -26.69 -12.02 5.87
N LEU A 3 -27.16 -10.98 5.17
CA LEU A 3 -26.81 -10.73 3.77
C LEU A 3 -25.37 -10.22 3.61
N ILE A 4 -24.91 -9.38 4.55
CA ILE A 4 -23.53 -8.88 4.61
C ILE A 4 -22.58 -10.03 4.92
N MET A 5 -22.90 -10.87 5.91
CA MET A 5 -22.08 -12.04 6.23
C MET A 5 -22.01 -13.05 5.07
N LYS A 6 -23.12 -13.27 4.35
CA LYS A 6 -23.11 -14.08 3.11
C LYS A 6 -22.20 -13.50 2.04
N TYR A 7 -22.19 -12.18 1.87
CA TYR A 7 -21.34 -11.52 0.88
C TYR A 7 -19.86 -11.60 1.28
N ILE A 8 -19.54 -11.35 2.55
CA ILE A 8 -18.17 -11.48 3.09
C ILE A 8 -17.67 -12.91 2.89
N ASP A 9 -18.47 -13.91 3.26
CA ASP A 9 -18.13 -15.32 3.08
C ASP A 9 -17.93 -15.69 1.60
N SER A 10 -18.76 -15.15 0.70
CA SER A 10 -18.58 -15.35 -0.74
C SER A 10 -17.27 -14.74 -1.26
N MET A 11 -16.89 -13.56 -0.78
CA MET A 11 -15.61 -12.94 -1.16
C MET A 11 -14.42 -13.72 -0.59
N GLN A 12 -14.52 -14.17 0.67
CA GLN A 12 -13.51 -14.99 1.31
C GLN A 12 -13.27 -16.27 0.52
N ARG A 13 -14.34 -16.99 0.15
CA ARG A 13 -14.26 -18.19 -0.68
C ARG A 13 -13.67 -17.94 -2.06
N TYR A 14 -13.95 -16.79 -2.67
CA TYR A 14 -13.36 -16.43 -3.96
C TYR A 14 -11.85 -16.22 -3.84
N MET A 15 -11.41 -15.48 -2.81
CA MET A 15 -9.98 -15.28 -2.54
C MET A 15 -9.26 -16.56 -2.13
N ASP A 16 -9.88 -17.42 -1.33
CA ASP A 16 -9.29 -18.69 -0.92
C ASP A 16 -9.14 -19.67 -2.10
N SER A 17 -9.98 -19.55 -3.13
CA SER A 17 -9.94 -20.43 -4.30
C SER A 17 -9.04 -19.93 -5.43
N HIS A 18 -8.90 -18.62 -5.61
CA HIS A 18 -8.16 -18.01 -6.73
C HIS A 18 -6.94 -17.19 -6.29
N GLY A 19 -6.81 -16.90 -5.00
CA GLY A 19 -5.68 -16.18 -4.44
C GLY A 19 -4.41 -17.01 -4.42
N ASP A 20 -3.27 -16.33 -4.45
CA ASP A 20 -1.97 -16.97 -4.28
C ASP A 20 -1.83 -17.46 -2.83
N SER A 21 -1.72 -18.79 -2.65
CA SER A 21 -1.61 -19.40 -1.33
C SER A 21 -0.39 -18.91 -0.56
N ARG A 22 0.66 -18.44 -1.25
CA ARG A 22 1.91 -17.95 -0.65
C ARG A 22 1.72 -16.66 0.15
N THR A 23 0.69 -15.87 -0.14
CA THR A 23 0.45 -14.57 0.50
C THR A 23 -0.71 -14.58 1.48
N LYS A 24 -1.39 -15.73 1.65
CA LYS A 24 -2.62 -15.85 2.45
C LYS A 24 -2.46 -15.36 3.89
N ASP A 25 -1.33 -15.67 4.51
CA ASP A 25 -1.05 -15.32 5.91
C ASP A 25 -0.41 -13.94 6.08
N TRP A 26 -0.23 -13.19 4.98
CA TRP A 26 0.39 -11.87 5.06
C TRP A 26 -0.58 -10.80 5.57
N PRO A 27 -0.08 -9.77 6.25
CA PRO A 27 -0.92 -8.68 6.73
C PRO A 27 -1.72 -8.06 5.58
N MET A 28 -3.02 -7.87 5.83
CA MET A 28 -4.00 -7.31 4.90
C MET A 28 -4.23 -8.10 3.59
N MET A 29 -3.78 -9.36 3.51
CA MET A 29 -4.04 -10.25 2.37
C MET A 29 -5.19 -11.24 2.61
N SER A 30 -5.71 -11.34 3.84
CA SER A 30 -6.82 -12.26 4.17
C SER A 30 -8.17 -11.87 3.56
N SER A 31 -8.40 -10.58 3.33
CA SER A 31 -9.59 -10.04 2.67
C SER A 31 -9.32 -8.61 2.18
N PRO A 32 -10.11 -8.05 1.24
CA PRO A 32 -9.92 -6.67 0.79
C PRO A 32 -10.50 -5.65 1.78
N PHE A 33 -11.33 -6.08 2.74
CA PHE A 33 -12.04 -5.21 3.66
C PHE A 33 -11.12 -4.38 4.57
N PRO A 34 -10.03 -4.93 5.17
CA PRO A 34 -9.04 -4.14 5.88
C PRO A 34 -8.47 -3.00 5.04
N THR A 35 -8.08 -3.28 3.79
CA THR A 35 -7.57 -2.26 2.87
C THR A 35 -8.62 -1.19 2.60
N LEU A 36 -9.86 -1.60 2.30
CA LEU A 36 -10.96 -0.67 2.05
C LEU A 36 -11.24 0.22 3.28
N ALA A 37 -11.23 -0.36 4.48
CA ALA A 37 -11.42 0.37 5.72
C ALA A 37 -10.32 1.41 5.94
N VAL A 38 -9.05 1.07 5.68
CA VAL A 38 -7.93 2.02 5.74
C VAL A 38 -8.11 3.14 4.72
N CYS A 39 -8.43 2.83 3.47
CA CYS A 39 -8.67 3.84 2.43
C CYS A 39 -9.82 4.79 2.78
N LEU A 40 -10.96 4.26 3.24
CA LEU A 40 -12.11 5.07 3.65
C LEU A 40 -11.79 5.95 4.86
N THR A 41 -11.09 5.39 5.85
CA THR A 41 -10.65 6.13 7.04
C THR A 41 -9.70 7.24 6.64
N TYR A 42 -8.73 6.96 5.77
CA TYR A 42 -7.80 7.95 5.23
C TYR A 42 -8.53 9.10 4.51
N VAL A 43 -9.48 8.80 3.63
CA VAL A 43 -10.28 9.82 2.93
C VAL A 43 -11.04 10.68 3.92
N TYR A 44 -11.70 10.07 4.91
CA TYR A 44 -12.40 10.79 5.97
C TYR A 44 -11.46 11.70 6.77
N LEU A 45 -10.29 11.19 7.16
CA LEU A 45 -9.28 11.93 7.91
C LEU A 45 -8.77 13.15 7.13
N VAL A 46 -8.46 13.00 5.84
CA VAL A 46 -7.86 14.07 5.04
C VAL A 46 -8.89 15.08 4.54
N LYS A 47 -10.11 14.65 4.18
CA LYS A 47 -11.13 15.53 3.60
C LYS A 47 -12.05 16.18 4.62
N VAL A 48 -12.31 15.52 5.75
CA VAL A 48 -13.32 15.98 6.73
C VAL A 48 -12.68 16.33 8.06
N LEU A 49 -12.06 15.35 8.73
CA LEU A 49 -11.59 15.56 10.10
C LEU A 49 -10.41 16.53 10.17
N GLY A 50 -9.39 16.33 9.34
CA GLY A 50 -8.17 17.12 9.33
C GLY A 50 -8.43 18.61 9.06
N PRO A 51 -9.17 19.00 8.01
CA PRO A 51 -9.52 20.40 7.76
C PRO A 51 -10.33 21.03 8.90
N ARG A 52 -11.29 20.30 9.49
CA ARG A 52 -12.07 20.78 10.64
C ARG A 52 -11.21 21.01 11.88
N LEU A 53 -10.30 20.09 12.19
CA LEU A 53 -9.37 20.24 13.33
C LEU A 53 -8.38 21.39 13.10
N MET A 54 -7.97 21.60 11.85
CA MET A 54 -7.02 22.65 11.49
C MET A 54 -7.66 24.02 11.35
N GLU A 55 -8.99 24.15 11.17
CA GLU A 55 -9.68 25.41 10.91
C GLU A 55 -9.22 26.55 11.84
N ASN A 56 -9.26 26.32 13.15
CA ASN A 56 -8.90 27.29 14.19
C ASN A 56 -7.43 27.18 14.68
N ARG A 57 -6.57 26.41 14.00
CA ARG A 57 -5.16 26.20 14.38
C ARG A 57 -4.21 26.86 13.39
N LYS A 58 -3.03 27.29 13.84
CA LYS A 58 -1.95 27.75 12.95
C LYS A 58 -1.33 26.55 12.21
N PRO A 59 -0.81 26.71 10.98
CA PRO A 59 -0.18 25.61 10.25
C PRO A 59 1.07 25.11 10.97
N PHE A 60 1.25 23.79 11.04
CA PHE A 60 2.43 23.21 11.67
C PHE A 60 3.70 23.43 10.83
N ARG A 61 4.82 23.72 11.50
CA ARG A 61 6.15 23.81 10.87
C ARG A 61 6.83 22.44 10.91
N LEU A 62 6.56 21.60 9.92
CA LEU A 62 7.04 20.21 9.84
C LEU A 62 8.22 20.01 8.87
N GLN A 63 8.97 21.06 8.56
CA GLN A 63 9.96 21.04 7.47
C GLN A 63 11.00 19.91 7.62
N ASN A 64 11.60 19.75 8.80
CA ASN A 64 12.60 18.70 9.04
C ASN A 64 11.97 17.30 8.98
N THR A 65 10.75 17.15 9.51
CA THR A 65 9.99 15.91 9.43
C THR A 65 9.72 15.51 7.99
N LEU A 66 9.33 16.46 7.13
CA LEU A 66 9.09 16.20 5.70
C LEU A 66 10.38 15.83 4.97
N ILE A 67 11.52 16.44 5.30
CA ILE A 67 12.81 16.10 4.69
C ILE A 67 13.18 14.65 5.04
N ILE A 68 13.08 14.27 6.32
CA ILE A 68 13.39 12.90 6.78
C ILE A 68 12.42 11.90 6.15
N TYR A 69 11.12 12.22 6.13
CA TYR A 69 10.10 11.37 5.53
C TYR A 69 10.35 11.15 4.03
N ASN A 70 10.60 12.23 3.27
CA ASN A 70 10.88 12.12 1.83
C ASN A 70 12.17 11.33 1.56
N ALA A 71 13.21 11.52 2.37
CA ALA A 71 14.44 10.75 2.26
C ALA A 71 14.18 9.24 2.52
N ALA A 72 13.38 8.91 3.55
CA ALA A 72 12.99 7.54 3.84
C ALA A 72 12.16 6.93 2.69
N GLN A 73 11.23 7.69 2.11
CA GLN A 73 10.44 7.26 0.94
C GLN A 73 11.33 6.98 -0.27
N VAL A 74 12.32 7.83 -0.55
CA VAL A 74 13.28 7.61 -1.64
C VAL A 74 14.11 6.35 -1.42
N ILE A 75 14.64 6.15 -0.20
CA ILE A 75 15.40 4.95 0.15
C ILE A 75 14.53 3.69 -0.01
N PHE A 76 13.30 3.73 0.48
CA PHE A 76 12.38 2.61 0.39
C PHE A 76 11.99 2.29 -1.06
N SER A 77 11.74 3.32 -1.88
CA SER A 77 11.45 3.18 -3.30
C SER A 77 12.64 2.63 -4.09
N ALA A 78 13.87 3.07 -3.77
CA ALA A 78 15.08 2.57 -4.38
C ALA A 78 15.33 1.10 -4.02
N TRP A 79 15.08 0.71 -2.77
CA TRP A 79 15.14 -0.68 -2.34
C TRP A 79 14.11 -1.56 -3.06
N LEU A 80 12.85 -1.10 -3.15
CA LEU A 80 11.81 -1.80 -3.92
C LEU A 80 12.18 -1.96 -5.40
N PHE A 81 12.74 -0.92 -6.00
CA PHE A 81 13.22 -0.99 -7.38
C PHE A 81 14.31 -2.05 -7.54
N TYR A 82 15.27 -2.10 -6.61
CA TYR A 82 16.30 -3.14 -6.58
C TYR A 82 15.71 -4.56 -6.42
N GLU A 83 14.75 -4.74 -5.51
CA GLU A 83 14.06 -6.03 -5.32
C GLU A 83 13.31 -6.47 -6.58
N CYS A 84 12.62 -5.55 -7.28
CA CYS A 84 11.96 -5.84 -8.55
C CYS A 84 12.96 -6.24 -9.65
N LEU A 85 14.09 -5.53 -9.75
CA LEU A 85 15.15 -5.87 -10.70
C LEU A 85 15.70 -7.28 -10.43
N MET A 86 16.11 -7.54 -9.19
CA MET A 86 16.69 -8.83 -8.82
C MET A 86 15.66 -9.98 -8.78
N GLY A 87 14.37 -9.67 -8.61
CA GLY A 87 13.28 -10.65 -8.63
C GLY A 87 12.85 -11.07 -10.04
N GLY A 88 13.45 -10.52 -11.10
CA GLY A 88 13.25 -11.03 -12.45
C GLY A 88 13.66 -10.06 -13.56
N TRP A 89 13.45 -8.75 -13.37
CA TRP A 89 13.62 -7.76 -14.43
C TRP A 89 15.09 -7.49 -14.82
N TRP A 90 16.06 -8.00 -14.07
CA TRP A 90 17.50 -7.95 -14.36
C TRP A 90 17.98 -9.22 -15.09
N GLY A 91 17.32 -9.56 -16.20
CA GLY A 91 17.79 -10.58 -17.15
C GLY A 91 17.05 -11.93 -17.11
N TYR A 92 16.20 -12.20 -16.12
CA TYR A 92 15.37 -13.41 -16.10
C TYR A 92 14.05 -13.23 -16.86
N TYR A 93 13.45 -12.04 -16.77
CA TYR A 93 12.16 -11.74 -17.38
C TYR A 93 12.35 -11.05 -18.73
N SER A 94 11.46 -11.38 -19.67
CA SER A 94 11.33 -10.63 -20.91
C SER A 94 10.54 -9.34 -20.65
N PHE A 95 10.94 -8.23 -21.29
CA PHE A 95 10.17 -6.97 -21.29
C PHE A 95 8.84 -7.03 -22.08
N ARG A 96 8.41 -8.22 -22.48
CA ARG A 96 7.14 -8.49 -23.17
C ARG A 96 6.14 -9.12 -22.19
N CYS A 97 5.22 -9.95 -22.70
CA CYS A 97 4.31 -10.72 -21.86
C CYS A 97 5.13 -11.72 -21.01
N GLN A 98 5.18 -11.48 -19.70
CA GLN A 98 5.75 -12.41 -18.74
C GLN A 98 4.63 -12.94 -17.83
N PRO A 99 4.31 -14.25 -17.88
CA PRO A 99 3.30 -14.82 -17.02
C PRO A 99 3.77 -14.80 -15.57
N VAL A 100 2.80 -14.79 -14.65
CA VAL A 100 3.10 -14.94 -13.21
C VAL A 100 3.56 -16.37 -12.98
N ASP A 101 4.75 -16.52 -12.40
CA ASP A 101 5.23 -17.79 -11.93
C ASP A 101 4.69 -18.06 -10.50
N TYR A 102 4.03 -19.20 -10.34
CA TYR A 102 3.49 -19.67 -9.07
C TYR A 102 4.39 -20.71 -8.40
N SER A 103 5.57 -20.98 -8.97
CA SER A 103 6.56 -21.90 -8.40
C SER A 103 7.13 -21.39 -7.07
N ASP A 104 7.74 -22.32 -6.32
CA ASP A 104 8.41 -22.04 -5.06
C ASP A 104 9.86 -21.56 -5.23
N ASP A 105 10.27 -21.16 -6.45
CA ASP A 105 11.62 -20.67 -6.75
C ASP A 105 11.98 -19.43 -5.91
N PRO A 106 13.21 -19.33 -5.37
CA PRO A 106 13.65 -18.18 -4.59
C PRO A 106 13.49 -16.83 -5.30
N THR A 107 13.69 -16.78 -6.63
CA THR A 107 13.55 -15.56 -7.43
C THR A 107 12.09 -15.11 -7.49
N THR A 108 11.19 -16.08 -7.72
CA THR A 108 9.75 -15.86 -7.76
C THR A 108 9.22 -15.42 -6.40
N LYS A 109 9.66 -16.07 -5.31
CA LYS A 109 9.30 -15.65 -3.94
C LYS A 109 9.75 -14.23 -3.64
N ARG A 110 10.95 -13.86 -4.08
CA ARG A 110 11.48 -12.49 -3.95
C ARG A 110 10.57 -11.48 -4.65
N MET A 111 10.11 -11.78 -5.87
CA MET A 111 9.15 -10.94 -6.60
C MET A 111 7.82 -10.80 -5.85
N VAL A 112 7.26 -11.90 -5.32
CA VAL A 112 6.01 -11.87 -4.54
C VAL A 112 6.15 -10.99 -3.29
N HIS A 113 7.27 -11.10 -2.57
CA HIS A 113 7.58 -10.23 -1.44
C HIS A 113 7.72 -8.76 -1.85
N ALA A 114 8.39 -8.48 -2.97
CA ALA A 114 8.51 -7.12 -3.51
C ALA A 114 7.13 -6.53 -3.85
N CYS A 115 6.23 -7.31 -4.45
CA CYS A 115 4.85 -6.90 -4.74
C CYS A 115 4.07 -6.54 -3.47
N TRP A 116 4.22 -7.32 -2.40
CA TRP A 116 3.55 -7.00 -1.13
C TRP A 116 4.16 -5.79 -0.42
N TRP A 117 5.49 -5.63 -0.46
CA TRP A 117 6.12 -4.42 0.07
C TRP A 117 5.75 -3.17 -0.74
N TYR A 118 5.56 -3.29 -2.05
CA TYR A 118 5.03 -2.22 -2.89
C TYR A 118 3.57 -1.90 -2.54
N TYR A 119 2.74 -2.92 -2.31
CA TYR A 119 1.39 -2.70 -1.77
C TYR A 119 1.45 -1.97 -0.41
N PHE A 120 2.36 -2.37 0.48
CA PHE A 120 2.55 -1.71 1.77
C PHE A 120 3.03 -0.25 1.62
N SER A 121 3.87 0.04 0.62
CA SER A 121 4.36 1.40 0.34
C SER A 121 3.23 2.39 0.11
N LYS A 122 2.12 1.95 -0.49
CA LYS A 122 0.95 2.80 -0.73
C LYS A 122 0.31 3.34 0.53
N PHE A 123 0.36 2.60 1.64
CA PHE A 123 -0.10 3.14 2.93
C PHE A 123 0.85 4.19 3.49
N THR A 124 2.14 4.06 3.23
CA THR A 124 3.11 5.07 3.67
C THR A 124 2.93 6.39 2.91
N GLU A 125 2.62 6.33 1.61
CA GLU A 125 2.32 7.49 0.75
C GLU A 125 1.08 8.30 1.22
N PHE A 126 0.15 7.68 1.96
CA PHE A 126 -0.99 8.40 2.56
C PHE A 126 -0.54 9.48 3.55
N MET A 127 0.64 9.37 4.15
CA MET A 127 1.16 10.37 5.08
C MET A 127 1.45 11.72 4.40
N ASP A 128 1.76 11.73 3.10
CA ASP A 128 2.04 12.97 2.35
C ASP A 128 0.86 13.94 2.38
N THR A 129 -0.34 13.44 2.13
CA THR A 129 -1.54 14.27 2.12
C THR A 129 -1.95 14.69 3.53
N ILE A 130 -1.69 13.86 4.54
CA ILE A 130 -1.87 14.22 5.94
C ILE A 130 -0.96 15.41 6.28
N PHE A 131 0.31 15.37 5.86
CA PHE A 131 1.21 16.51 6.04
C PHE A 131 0.77 17.77 5.28
N PHE A 132 0.15 17.64 4.10
CA PHE A 132 -0.43 18.80 3.41
C PHE A 132 -1.58 19.44 4.22
N VAL A 133 -2.48 18.62 4.76
CA VAL A 133 -3.59 19.09 5.61
C VAL A 133 -3.07 19.78 6.86
N LEU A 134 -2.11 19.17 7.57
CA LEU A 134 -1.51 19.74 8.79
C LEU A 134 -0.73 21.05 8.53
N ARG A 135 -0.23 21.26 7.32
CA ARG A 135 0.45 22.51 6.93
C ARG A 135 -0.50 23.57 6.40
N LYS A 136 -1.82 23.30 6.33
CA LYS A 136 -2.81 24.14 5.63
C LYS A 136 -2.40 24.52 4.21
N ARG A 137 -1.59 23.69 3.55
CA ARG A 137 -1.27 23.87 2.14
C ARG A 137 -2.35 23.15 1.35
N ARG A 138 -3.07 23.89 0.51
CA ARG A 138 -4.02 23.25 -0.42
C ARG A 138 -3.19 22.31 -1.30
N ALA A 139 -3.60 21.04 -1.38
CA ALA A 139 -3.26 20.21 -2.53
C ALA A 139 -3.78 20.99 -3.74
N ARG A 140 -2.86 21.52 -4.56
CA ARG A 140 -3.21 22.26 -5.77
C ARG A 140 -3.84 21.30 -6.77
#